data_AF-U9SLT9-F1
#
_entry.id   AF-U9SLT9-F1
#
_cell.length_a   1.000
_cell.length_b   1.000
_cell.length_c   1.000
_cell.angle_alpha   90.00
_cell.angle_beta   90.00
_cell.angle_gamma   90.00
#
_symmetry.space_group_name_H-M   'P 1'
#
loop_
_entity.id
_entity.type
_entity.pdbx_description
1 polymer ?
#
loop_
_entity_poly.entity_id
_entity_poly.type
_entity_poly.pdbx_seq_one_letter_code
_entity_poly.pdbx_strand_id
1 'polypeptide(L)'
;MFSQNIPLTKDNILEYLETNFTSWTSGNKKIDDFIQERQLKINDHNDIVLEWIPYNQFNEIKETGKNGLITVYSAIWKDGPLYKMHYSYENYTRDSNKEVALK
;
A
#
# COMPACT_ATOMS: atom_id res chain seq x y z
N MET A 1 -11.21 -16.29 3.81
CA MET A 1 -9.82 -16.78 3.95
C MET A 1 -9.48 -17.51 2.66
N PHE A 2 -8.83 -16.82 1.71
CA PHE A 2 -8.26 -17.48 0.53
C PHE A 2 -6.78 -17.10 0.50
N SER A 3 -5.98 -17.99 1.11
CA SER A 3 -4.55 -18.06 0.87
C SER A 3 -4.38 -18.82 -0.43
N GLN A 4 -4.04 -18.12 -1.52
CA GLN A 4 -3.42 -18.74 -2.69
C GLN A 4 -2.34 -17.79 -3.19
N ASN A 5 -1.10 -18.25 -3.07
CA ASN A 5 0.11 -17.65 -3.63
C ASN A 5 0.04 -17.80 -5.16
N ILE A 6 -0.62 -16.85 -5.83
CA ILE A 6 -0.58 -16.75 -7.29
C ILE A 6 0.66 -15.92 -7.65
N PRO A 7 1.57 -16.44 -8.49
CA PRO A 7 2.72 -15.71 -9.04
C PRO A 7 2.23 -14.43 -9.75
N LEU A 8 2.65 -13.25 -9.28
CA LEU A 8 2.29 -11.94 -9.82
C LEU A 8 3.27 -11.50 -10.94
N THR A 9 2.91 -11.82 -12.18
CA THR A 9 3.50 -11.31 -13.43
C THR A 9 2.95 -9.92 -13.80
N LYS A 10 3.45 -9.29 -14.89
CA LYS A 10 2.91 -8.03 -15.44
C LYS A 10 1.38 -8.07 -15.65
N ASP A 11 0.86 -9.25 -16.03
CA ASP A 11 -0.57 -9.46 -16.26
C ASP A 11 -1.33 -9.65 -14.94
N ASN A 12 -0.67 -10.19 -13.91
CA ASN A 12 -1.30 -10.52 -12.64
C ASN A 12 -1.18 -9.41 -11.58
N ILE A 13 -0.26 -8.44 -11.70
CA ILE A 13 -0.26 -7.23 -10.86
C ILE A 13 -1.57 -6.47 -11.02
N LEU A 14 -2.02 -6.29 -12.26
CA LEU A 14 -3.27 -5.58 -12.51
C LEU A 14 -4.45 -6.37 -11.93
N GLU A 15 -4.49 -7.69 -12.15
CA GLU A 15 -5.51 -8.57 -11.57
C GLU A 15 -5.48 -8.58 -10.03
N TYR A 16 -4.29 -8.58 -9.41
CA TYR A 16 -4.11 -8.49 -7.96
C TYR A 16 -4.53 -7.14 -7.40
N LEU A 17 -4.20 -6.06 -8.11
CA LEU A 17 -4.63 -4.71 -7.76
C LEU A 17 -6.16 -4.61 -7.89
N GLU A 18 -6.75 -5.11 -8.97
CA GLU A 18 -8.20 -5.14 -9.16
C GLU A 18 -8.90 -6.02 -8.11
N THR A 19 -8.41 -7.22 -7.79
CA THR A 19 -9.07 -8.12 -6.82
C THR A 19 -8.89 -7.70 -5.37
N ASN A 20 -7.71 -7.19 -4.98
CA ASN A 20 -7.44 -6.85 -3.59
C ASN A 20 -7.76 -5.38 -3.25
N PHE A 21 -7.70 -4.46 -4.22
CA PHE A 21 -7.86 -3.02 -3.97
C PHE A 21 -9.21 -2.45 -4.45
N THR A 22 -10.04 -3.21 -5.19
CA THR A 22 -11.45 -2.79 -5.44
C THR A 22 -12.27 -2.63 -4.17
N SER A 23 -11.87 -3.27 -3.07
CA SER A 23 -12.53 -3.12 -1.76
C SER A 23 -12.06 -1.90 -0.95
N TRP A 24 -11.02 -1.18 -1.40
CA TRP A 24 -10.38 -0.06 -0.68
C TRP A 24 -10.53 1.26 -1.43
N THR A 25 -11.75 1.77 -1.52
CA THR A 25 -11.96 3.15 -2.00
C THR A 25 -11.68 4.14 -0.87
N SER A 26 -11.06 5.27 -1.16
CA SER A 26 -10.99 6.40 -0.23
C SER A 26 -12.36 7.03 0.05
N GLY A 27 -13.38 6.67 -0.75
CA GLY A 27 -14.66 7.37 -0.78
C GLY A 27 -14.59 8.70 -1.53
N ASN A 28 -13.42 9.06 -2.07
CA ASN A 28 -13.21 10.23 -2.90
C ASN A 28 -12.79 9.79 -4.30
N LYS A 29 -13.74 9.85 -5.24
CA LYS A 29 -13.55 9.43 -6.62
C LYS A 29 -12.30 10.05 -7.27
N LYS A 30 -11.99 11.32 -7.03
CA LYS A 30 -10.84 11.97 -7.65
C LYS A 30 -9.51 11.40 -7.15
N ILE A 31 -9.44 11.02 -5.87
CA ILE A 31 -8.26 10.36 -5.29
C ILE A 31 -8.16 8.94 -5.82
N ASP A 32 -9.29 8.22 -5.85
CA ASP A 32 -9.35 6.84 -6.32
C ASP A 32 -8.93 6.73 -7.80
N ASP A 33 -9.48 7.60 -8.67
CA ASP A 33 -9.13 7.70 -10.09
C ASP A 33 -7.62 7.99 -10.26
N PHE A 34 -7.07 8.92 -9.48
CA PHE A 34 -5.64 9.24 -9.52
C PHE A 34 -4.77 8.04 -9.12
N ILE A 35 -5.13 7.31 -8.07
CA ILE A 35 -4.37 6.14 -7.62
C ILE A 35 -4.37 5.06 -8.70
N GLN A 36 -5.54 4.77 -9.28
CA GLN A 36 -5.66 3.79 -10.37
C GLN A 36 -4.84 4.20 -11.60
N GLU A 37 -4.90 5.46 -12.02
CA GLU A 37 -4.07 5.96 -13.12
C GLU A 37 -2.57 5.80 -12.88
N ARG A 38 -2.12 5.94 -11.63
CA ARG A 38 -0.70 5.73 -11.27
C ARG A 38 -0.35 4.24 -11.28
N GLN A 39 -1.23 3.38 -10.79
CA GLN A 39 -1.06 1.93 -10.79
C GLN A 39 -1.00 1.35 -12.21
N LEU A 40 -1.82 1.86 -13.14
CA LEU A 40 -1.79 1.46 -14.56
C LEU A 40 -0.47 1.80 -15.28
N LYS A 41 0.36 2.68 -14.71
CA LYS A 41 1.65 3.11 -15.29
C LYS A 41 2.85 2.30 -14.77
N ILE A 42 2.61 1.31 -13.91
CA ILE A 42 3.63 0.38 -13.42
C ILE A 42 4.05 -0.53 -14.58
N ASN A 43 5.34 -0.49 -14.94
CA ASN A 43 5.93 -1.24 -16.05
C ASN A 43 6.90 -2.32 -15.58
N ASP A 44 7.52 -2.13 -14.42
CA ASP A 44 8.45 -3.07 -13.83
C ASP A 44 8.09 -3.39 -12.37
N HIS A 45 8.54 -4.56 -11.94
CA HIS A 45 8.37 -5.04 -10.58
C HIS A 45 9.11 -4.23 -9.51
N ASN A 46 10.07 -3.39 -9.90
CA ASN A 46 10.75 -2.44 -9.03
C ASN A 46 10.08 -1.07 -9.00
N ASP A 47 9.01 -0.85 -9.79
CA ASP A 47 8.28 0.41 -9.76
C ASP A 47 7.51 0.58 -8.44
N ILE A 48 7.39 1.82 -8.02
CA ILE A 48 6.69 2.17 -6.78
C ILE A 48 5.19 1.98 -6.96
N VAL A 49 4.60 1.12 -6.13
CA VAL A 49 3.15 0.95 -6.04
C VAL A 49 2.58 2.02 -5.11
N LEU A 50 1.62 2.80 -5.61
CA LEU A 50 0.86 3.73 -4.77
C LEU A 50 -0.32 3.00 -4.14
N GLU A 51 -0.43 3.05 -2.81
CA GLU A 51 -1.47 2.36 -2.04
C GLU A 51 -2.34 3.37 -1.26
N TRP A 52 -3.66 3.16 -1.24
CA TRP A 52 -4.56 3.82 -0.30
C TRP A 52 -4.67 2.99 0.99
N ILE A 53 -4.32 3.58 2.13
CA ILE A 53 -4.31 2.87 3.41
C ILE A 53 -5.39 3.46 4.34
N PRO A 54 -6.41 2.66 4.73
CA PRO A 54 -7.40 3.09 5.70
C PRO A 54 -6.77 3.47 7.05
N TYR A 55 -7.26 4.54 7.68
CA TYR A 55 -6.66 5.04 8.93
C TYR A 55 -6.66 4.00 10.08
N ASN A 56 -7.64 3.08 10.10
CA ASN A 56 -7.71 2.00 11.08
C ASN A 56 -6.60 0.93 10.93
N GLN A 57 -5.74 1.04 9.92
CA GLN A 57 -4.55 0.22 9.74
C GLN A 57 -3.35 0.69 10.57
N PHE A 58 -3.44 1.88 11.17
CA PHE A 58 -2.38 2.47 11.97
C PHE A 58 -2.66 2.31 13.47
N ASN A 59 -1.69 1.74 14.18
CA ASN A 59 -1.66 1.61 15.62
C ASN A 59 -0.61 2.56 16.22
N GLU A 60 -0.64 2.73 17.55
CA GLU A 60 0.38 3.45 18.31
C GLU A 60 0.73 4.85 17.77
N ILE A 61 -0.28 5.58 17.30
CA ILE A 61 -0.11 6.90 16.70
C ILE A 61 0.35 7.89 17.78
N LYS A 62 1.56 8.44 17.63
CA LYS A 62 2.21 9.34 18.59
C LYS A 62 2.73 10.57 17.87
N GLU A 63 2.52 11.76 18.43
CA GLU A 63 3.09 13.00 17.88
C GLU A 63 4.62 12.96 18.04
N THR A 64 5.35 13.21 16.95
CA THR A 64 6.82 13.23 16.93
C THR A 64 7.39 14.63 16.73
N GLY A 65 6.60 15.55 16.20
CA GLY A 65 7.00 16.93 16.06
C GLY A 65 5.88 17.79 15.52
N LYS A 66 5.87 19.04 15.96
CA LYS A 66 4.92 20.05 15.51
C LYS A 66 5.64 21.33 15.17
N ASN A 67 5.34 21.85 13.99
CA ASN A 67 5.68 23.21 13.61
C ASN A 67 4.39 23.97 13.29
N GLY A 68 4.47 25.28 13.04
CA GLY A 68 3.28 26.15 12.94
C GLY A 68 2.16 25.69 12.00
N LEU A 69 2.47 24.93 10.94
CA LEU A 69 1.49 24.47 9.93
C LEU A 69 1.32 22.96 9.85
N ILE A 70 2.21 22.16 10.44
CA ILE A 70 2.27 20.71 10.25
C ILE A 70 2.56 20.04 11.59
N THR A 71 1.76 19.03 11.93
CA THR A 71 2.08 18.07 12.97
C THR A 71 2.44 16.75 12.30
N VAL A 72 3.59 16.19 12.68
CA VAL A 72 4.06 14.88 12.24
C VAL A 72 3.81 13.88 13.35
N TYR A 73 3.34 12.69 12.98
CA TYR A 73 3.12 11.58 13.88
C TYR A 73 3.98 10.38 13.45
N SER A 74 4.42 9.56 14.40
CA SER A 74 4.80 8.18 14.12
C SER A 74 3.60 7.26 14.34
N ALA A 75 3.55 6.16 13.61
CA ALA A 75 2.55 5.12 13.77
C ALA A 75 3.12 3.76 13.36
N ILE A 76 2.49 2.69 13.83
CA ILE A 76 2.75 1.32 13.37
C ILE A 76 1.69 0.96 12.33
N TRP A 77 2.09 0.78 11.08
CA TRP A 77 1.23 0.23 10.02
C TRP A 77 1.17 -1.29 10.18
N LYS A 78 0.00 -1.81 10.60
CA LYS A 78 -0.22 -3.24 10.89
C LYS A 78 0.14 -4.14 9.72
N ASP A 79 -0.46 -3.89 8.57
CA ASP A 79 -0.23 -4.71 7.38
C ASP A 79 1.13 -4.40 6.76
N GLY A 80 1.58 -3.15 6.85
CA GLY A 80 2.88 -2.71 6.34
C GLY A 80 2.96 -2.59 4.81
N PRO A 81 4.07 -2.05 4.28
CA PRO A 81 4.23 -1.78 2.86
C PRO A 81 4.31 -3.09 2.06
N LEU A 82 3.71 -3.06 0.87
CA LEU A 82 3.86 -4.12 -0.11
C LEU A 82 5.29 -4.11 -0.68
N TYR A 83 5.95 -5.27 -0.72
CA TYR A 83 7.24 -5.42 -1.38
C TYR A 83 7.36 -6.78 -2.08
N LYS A 84 8.21 -6.83 -3.11
CA LYS A 84 8.47 -8.07 -3.86
C LYS A 84 9.62 -8.86 -3.21
N MET A 85 9.41 -10.16 -3.01
CA MET A 85 10.46 -11.03 -2.50
C MET A 85 11.43 -11.42 -3.62
N HIS A 86 12.71 -11.03 -3.51
CA HIS A 86 13.73 -11.25 -4.55
C HIS A 86 14.01 -12.73 -4.90
N TYR A 87 13.78 -13.67 -3.96
CA TYR A 87 14.22 -15.07 -4.09
C TYR A 87 13.12 -16.06 -4.46
N SER A 88 11.85 -15.64 -4.42
CA SER A 88 10.75 -16.47 -4.89
C SER A 88 10.21 -15.82 -6.15
N TYR A 89 10.12 -16.59 -7.24
CA TYR A 89 9.44 -16.13 -8.44
C TYR A 89 8.03 -15.64 -8.04
N GLU A 90 7.89 -14.30 -8.04
CA GLU A 90 6.64 -13.59 -8.24
C GLU A 90 5.66 -13.47 -7.05
N ASN A 91 6.07 -13.66 -5.80
CA ASN A 91 5.18 -13.37 -4.66
C ASN A 91 5.44 -11.97 -4.08
N TYR A 92 4.39 -11.15 -4.04
CA TYR A 92 4.35 -9.96 -3.20
C TYR A 92 4.04 -10.37 -1.77
N THR A 93 4.72 -9.75 -0.83
CA THR A 93 4.49 -9.91 0.59
C THR A 93 4.43 -8.55 1.25
N ARG A 94 3.99 -8.50 2.50
CA ARG A 94 4.03 -7.28 3.30
C ARG A 94 4.97 -7.43 4.47
N ASP A 95 5.63 -6.33 4.82
CA ASP A 95 6.45 -6.27 6.00
C ASP A 95 5.62 -5.68 7.13
N SER A 96 4.93 -6.55 7.88
CA SER A 96 3.95 -6.14 8.90
C SER A 96 4.56 -5.32 10.04
N ASN A 97 3.73 -4.52 10.71
CA ASN A 97 4.09 -3.72 11.87
C ASN A 97 5.24 -2.74 11.61
N LYS A 98 5.21 -2.05 10.46
CA LYS A 98 6.22 -1.05 10.15
C LYS A 98 5.94 0.28 10.79
N GLU A 99 6.98 0.84 11.41
CA GLU A 99 6.97 2.23 11.82
C GLU A 99 6.97 3.13 10.58
N VAL A 100 6.01 4.06 10.55
CA VAL A 100 5.81 5.03 9.48
C VAL A 100 5.59 6.42 10.06
N ALA A 101 5.91 7.43 9.26
CA ALA A 101 5.57 8.82 9.57
C ALA A 101 4.25 9.19 8.87
N LEU A 102 3.32 9.77 9.64
CA LEU A 102 2.07 10.35 9.13
C LEU A 102 2.18 11.88 9.17
N LYS A 103 1.62 12.54 8.15
CA LYS A 103 1.59 14.00 8.01
C LYS A 103 0.22 14.47 7.53
#